data_AF-A0A2W6EX21-F1
#
_entry.id   AF-A0A2W6EX21-F1
#
_cell.length_a   1.000
_cell.length_b   1.000
_cell.length_c   1.000
_cell.angle_alpha   90.00
_cell.angle_beta   90.00
_cell.angle_gamma   90.00
#
_symmetry.space_group_name_H-M   'P 1'
#
loop_
_entity.id
_entity.type
_entity.pdbx_description
1 polymer ?
#
loop_
_entity_poly.entity_id
_entity_poly.type
_entity_poly.pdbx_seq_one_letter_code
_entity_poly.pdbx_strand_id
1 'polypeptide(L)' 'MGMLEGKVALITGGSRGQGRAHAVTCAREGADVFIAGIADAALYLNSDLAAKVTGVTIPVDAGHLILTGVNPSPVR' A
#
# COMPACT_ATOMS: atom_id res chain seq x y z
N MET A 1 21.94 -0.31 -6.19
CA MET A 1 20.93 -1.23 -5.63
C MET A 1 19.97 -0.37 -4.85
N GLY A 2 18.68 -0.39 -5.23
CA GLY A 2 17.66 0.41 -4.56
C GLY A 2 17.35 -0.14 -3.17
N MET A 3 16.78 0.68 -2.28
CA MET A 3 16.54 0.27 -0.89
C MET A 3 15.55 -0.91 -0.75
N LEU A 4 14.75 -1.18 -1.78
CA LEU A 4 13.70 -2.19 -1.77
C LEU A 4 13.97 -3.35 -2.75
N GLU A 5 15.20 -3.49 -3.22
CA GLU A 5 15.53 -4.53 -4.19
C GLU A 5 15.26 -5.94 -3.64
N GLY A 6 14.55 -6.76 -4.43
CA GLY A 6 14.12 -8.10 -4.03
C GLY A 6 12.98 -8.14 -2.99
N LYS A 7 12.33 -6.99 -2.72
CA LYS A 7 11.14 -6.92 -1.85
C LYS A 7 9.87 -6.85 -2.68
N VAL A 8 8.77 -7.33 -2.08
CA VAL A 8 7.41 -7.20 -2.65
C VAL A 8 6.66 -6.12 -1.86
N ALA A 9 6.06 -5.15 -2.56
CA ALA A 9 5.22 -4.10 -1.98
C ALA A 9 3.75 -4.34 -2.37
N LEU A 10 2.93 -4.79 -1.42
CA LEU A 10 1.47 -4.83 -1.54
C LEU A 10 0.90 -3.46 -1.19
N ILE A 11 0.23 -2.81 -2.14
CA ILE A 11 -0.31 -1.46 -1.98
C ILE A 11 -1.80 -1.44 -2.29
N THR A 12 -2.61 -1.13 -1.28
CA THR A 12 -4.04 -0.85 -1.49
C THR A 12 -4.25 0.56 -2.03
N GLY A 13 -5.21 0.74 -2.95
CA GLY A 13 -5.52 2.08 -3.48
C GLY A 13 -4.41 2.69 -4.34
N GLY A 14 -3.52 1.85 -4.90
CA GLY A 14 -2.37 2.28 -5.70
C GLY A 14 -2.69 2.92 -7.06
N SER A 15 -3.95 3.00 -7.46
CA SER A 15 -4.35 3.53 -8.77
C SER A 15 -4.26 5.05 -8.89
N ARG A 16 -4.32 5.79 -7.77
CA ARG A 16 -4.27 7.26 -7.74
C ARG A 16 -3.74 7.82 -6.42
N GLY A 17 -3.59 9.14 -6.35
CA GLY A 17 -3.22 9.87 -5.13
C GLY A 17 -1.92 9.36 -4.49
N GLN A 18 -1.92 9.31 -3.15
CA GLN A 18 -0.77 8.86 -2.37
C GLN A 18 -0.41 7.38 -2.63
N GLY A 19 -1.41 6.52 -2.81
CA GLY A 19 -1.17 5.10 -3.15
C GLY A 19 -0.36 4.94 -4.43
N ARG A 20 -0.68 5.71 -5.48
CA ARG A 20 0.11 5.72 -6.73
C ARG A 20 1.51 6.27 -6.53
N ALA A 21 1.65 7.36 -5.76
CA ALA A 21 2.95 7.94 -5.47
C ALA A 21 3.87 6.93 -4.76
N HIS A 22 3.34 6.20 -3.77
CA HIS A 22 4.07 5.13 -3.08
C HIS A 22 4.39 3.97 -4.01
N ALA A 23 3.45 3.51 -4.84
CA ALA A 23 3.71 2.44 -5.81
C ALA A 23 4.85 2.78 -6.77
N VAL A 24 4.86 4.00 -7.32
CA VAL A 24 5.92 4.47 -8.22
C VAL A 24 7.26 4.56 -7.50
N THR A 25 7.29 5.12 -6.28
CA THR A 25 8.53 5.21 -5.49
C THR A 25 9.06 3.83 -5.12
N CYS A 26 8.21 2.90 -4.69
CA CYS A 26 8.64 1.55 -4.35
C CYS A 26 9.22 0.81 -5.56
N ALA A 27 8.58 0.92 -6.73
CA ALA A 27 9.10 0.34 -7.97
C ALA A 27 10.46 0.93 -8.36
N ARG A 28 10.64 2.26 -8.18
CA ARG A 28 11.94 2.93 -8.43
C ARG A 28 13.06 2.43 -7.51
N GLU A 29 12.72 2.06 -6.28
CA GLU A 29 13.66 1.47 -5.31
C GLU A 29 13.86 -0.05 -5.51
N GLY A 30 13.28 -0.64 -6.56
CA GLY A 30 13.51 -2.03 -6.96
C GLY A 30 12.54 -3.06 -6.37
N ALA A 31 11.42 -2.62 -5.81
CA ALA A 31 10.38 -3.54 -5.32
C ALA A 31 9.50 -4.09 -6.46
N ASP A 32 9.07 -5.35 -6.34
CA ASP A 32 7.94 -5.89 -7.09
C ASP A 32 6.63 -5.37 -6.48
N VAL A 33 5.89 -4.57 -7.25
CA VAL A 33 4.69 -3.87 -6.72
C VAL A 33 3.42 -4.59 -7.13
N PHE A 34 2.58 -4.94 -6.14
CA PHE A 34 1.24 -5.48 -6.34
C PHE A 34 0.20 -4.49 -5.85
N ILE A 35 -0.64 -3.99 -6.75
CA ILE A 35 -1.72 -3.04 -6.44
C ILE A 35 -3.03 -3.82 -6.28
N ALA A 36 -3.71 -3.64 -5.16
CA ALA A 36 -4.95 -4.34 -4.84
C ALA A 36 -6.07 -3.39 -4.37
N GLY A 37 -7.32 -3.77 -4.58
CA GLY A 37 -8.44 -3.20 -3.83
C GLY A 37 -8.40 -3.65 -2.36
N ILE A 38 -9.18 -3.00 -1.48
CA ILE A 38 -9.24 -3.39 -0.06
C ILE A 38 -9.73 -4.84 0.10
N ALA A 39 -10.77 -5.23 -0.64
CA ALA A 39 -11.31 -6.60 -0.60
C ALA A 39 -10.29 -7.63 -1.09
N ASP A 40 -9.59 -7.35 -2.19
CA ASP A 40 -8.58 -8.24 -2.74
C ASP A 40 -7.38 -8.39 -1.81
N ALA A 41 -6.95 -7.28 -1.18
CA ALA A 41 -5.89 -7.32 -0.18
C ALA A 41 -6.28 -8.15 1.04
N ALA A 42 -7.52 -8.01 1.52
CA ALA A 42 -8.03 -8.84 2.62
C ALA A 42 -8.05 -10.33 2.25
N LEU A 43 -8.48 -10.68 1.04
CA LEU A 43 -8.46 -12.06 0.55
C LEU A 43 -7.03 -12.60 0.43
N TYR A 44 -6.12 -11.82 -0.16
CA TYR A 44 -4.72 -12.17 -0.29
C TYR A 44 -4.07 -12.46 1.07
N LEU A 45 -4.29 -11.59 2.06
CA LEU A 45 -3.74 -11.73 3.41
C LEU A 45 -4.32 -12.92 4.19
N ASN A 46 -5.52 -13.41 3.82
CA ASN A 46 -6.13 -14.61 4.42
C ASN A 46 -5.78 -15.90 3.65
N SER A 47 -4.92 -15.84 2.64
CA SER A 47 -4.50 -16.99 1.83
C SER A 47 -3.06 -17.41 2.12
N ASP A 48 -2.67 -18.62 1.70
CA ASP A 48 -1.28 -19.09 1.79
C ASP A 48 -0.28 -18.18 1.06
N LEU A 49 -0.74 -17.37 0.08
CA LEU A 49 0.10 -16.41 -0.62
C LEU A 49 0.63 -15.31 0.31
N ALA A 50 -0.02 -15.07 1.44
CA ALA A 50 0.44 -14.13 2.47
C ALA A 50 1.81 -14.51 3.04
N ALA A 51 2.24 -15.78 2.93
CA ALA A 51 3.58 -16.20 3.32
C ALA A 51 4.72 -15.48 2.55
N LYS A 52 4.41 -14.86 1.40
CA LYS A 52 5.35 -14.02 0.65
C LYS A 52 5.55 -12.63 1.27
N VAL A 53 4.62 -12.20 2.14
CA VAL A 53 4.72 -10.94 2.88
C VAL A 53 5.67 -11.14 4.05
N THR A 54 6.93 -10.76 3.86
CA THR A 54 7.97 -10.79 4.89
C THR A 54 8.30 -9.39 5.44
N GLY A 55 7.57 -8.38 4.95
CA GLY A 55 7.82 -6.97 5.21
C GLY A 55 6.95 -6.38 6.33
N VAL A 56 7.03 -5.05 6.45
CA VAL A 56 6.27 -4.25 7.41
C VAL A 56 5.06 -3.63 6.73
N THR A 57 3.90 -3.67 7.38
CA THR A 57 2.72 -2.89 6.96
C THR A 57 2.90 -1.44 7.39
N ILE A 58 2.93 -0.52 6.43
CA ILE A 58 2.96 0.92 6.69
C ILE A 58 1.56 1.46 6.44
N PRO A 59 0.79 1.82 7.48
CA PRO A 59 -0.51 2.44 7.29
C PRO A 59 -0.33 3.83 6.69
N VAL A 60 -0.98 4.08 5.55
CA VAL A 60 -1.04 5.41 4.93
C VAL A 60 -2.47 5.86 4.90
N ASP A 61 -2.75 6.81 5.78
CA ASP A 61 -4.11 7.20 6.11
C ASP A 61 -4.40 8.69 5.80
N ALA A 62 -3.40 9.39 5.25
CA ALA A 62 -3.49 10.80 4.82
C ALA A 62 -4.04 11.75 5.91
N GLY A 63 -3.85 11.39 7.17
CA GLY A 63 -4.32 12.17 8.31
C GLY A 63 -5.81 11.98 8.65
N HIS A 64 -6.45 10.89 8.21
CA HIS A 64 -7.83 10.60 8.57
C HIS A 64 -7.99 10.20 10.04
N LEU A 65 -7.03 9.47 10.62
CA LEU A 65 -6.97 9.00 12.00
C LEU A 65 -6.59 10.10 13.00
N ILE A 66 -6.02 11.22 12.53
CA ILE A 66 -5.77 12.41 13.36
C ILE A 66 -6.97 13.38 13.39
N LEU A 67 -7.98 13.17 12.52
CA LEU A 67 -9.23 13.91 12.58
C LEU A 67 -10.18 13.21 13.58
N THR A 68 -10.74 13.96 14.52
CA THR A 68 -11.82 13.45 15.37
C THR A 68 -13.10 13.31 14.54
N GLY A 69 -13.38 12.09 14.08
CA GLY A 69 -14.55 11.77 13.25
C GLY A 69 -14.22 11.57 11.78
N VAL A 70 -15.21 11.73 10.90
CA VAL A 70 -15.05 11.52 9.44
C VAL A 70 -14.66 12.84 8.78
N ASN A 71 -13.66 12.85 7.88
CA ASN A 71 -13.38 14.00 7.01
C ASN A 71 -14.50 14.15 5.97
N PRO A 72 -15.40 15.16 6.08
CA PRO A 72 -16.51 15.32 5.14
C PRO A 72 -16.07 15.87 3.78
N SER A 73 -14.83 16.38 3.68
CA SER A 73 -14.28 17.04 2.49
C SER A 73 -12.89 16.50 2.16
N PRO A 74 -12.76 15.22 1.76
CA PRO A 74 -11.48 14.69 1.35
C PRO A 74 -10.95 15.43 0.11
N VAL A 75 -9.68 15.83 0.15
CA VAL A 75 -9.00 16.38 -1.01
C VAL A 75 -8.96 15.28 -2.09
N ARG A 76 -9.54 15.55 -3.26
CA ARG A 76 -9.72 14.56 -4.34
C ARG A 76 -8.44 14.20 -5.07
#